data_AF-A0A956RIJ5-F1
#
_entry.id   AF-A0A956RIJ5-F1
#
_cell.length_a   1.000
_cell.length_b   1.000
_cell.length_c   1.000
_cell.angle_alpha   90.00
_cell.angle_beta   90.00
_cell.angle_gamma   90.00
#
_symmetry.space_group_name_H-M   'P 1'
#
loop_
_entity.id
_entity.type
_entity.pdbx_description
1 polymer ?
#
loop_
_entity_poly.entity_id
_entity_poly.type
_entity_poly.pdbx_seq_one_letter_code
_entity_poly.pdbx_strand_id
1 'polypeptide(L)'
;MSSSARLGPRALVAAAATLLALTCTSSAPSGRPAPASTEASPPPPVAPELARVPELALVRSPCNGTCPMDLLIVRADGSALYWGLEHVERVGAYTGWAPRHLVGTLAARVVEDELATLDLIYDSRRTHGPIDTLGLVLDGERHVIKNRDRAAPEPVASLTEALVGLLAGVRWDPEPLAELERPDAPACARLRERVADACTGYATGDYGPAHCLLYAPLVDRVNHNPVAPELCEALVDSYDLSPPTPGAGVGA
;
A
#
# COMPACT_ATOMS: atom_id res chain seq x y z
N MET A 1 -31.45 27.19 -33.64
CA MET A 1 -31.35 28.64 -33.42
C MET A 1 -32.07 28.96 -32.13
N SER A 2 -31.34 29.18 -31.03
CA SER A 2 -31.92 29.86 -29.86
C SER A 2 -30.81 30.57 -29.10
N SER A 3 -31.06 31.86 -28.89
CA SER A 3 -30.16 32.91 -28.43
C SER A 3 -29.98 32.88 -26.92
N SER A 4 -28.75 33.01 -26.44
CA SER A 4 -28.22 34.16 -25.67
C SER A 4 -28.89 34.48 -24.32
N ALA A 5 -28.12 34.32 -23.23
CA ALA A 5 -28.03 35.33 -22.18
C ALA A 5 -26.62 35.30 -21.55
N ARG A 6 -25.83 36.34 -21.85
CA ARG A 6 -24.60 36.69 -21.13
C ARG A 6 -25.01 37.62 -19.99
N LEU A 7 -24.46 37.42 -18.80
CA LEU A 7 -24.39 38.42 -17.74
C LEU A 7 -22.95 38.45 -17.23
N GLY A 8 -22.30 39.61 -17.41
CA GLY A 8 -21.00 39.95 -16.84
C GLY A 8 -21.16 40.54 -15.43
N PRO A 9 -20.43 41.61 -15.11
CA PRO A 9 -19.08 41.55 -14.56
C PRO A 9 -19.00 42.13 -13.12
N ARG A 10 -17.87 41.89 -12.44
CA ARG A 10 -17.28 42.74 -11.38
C ARG A 10 -18.10 42.96 -10.10
N ALA A 11 -17.66 42.34 -8.99
CA ALA A 11 -17.82 42.86 -7.64
C ALA A 11 -16.49 42.62 -6.90
N LEU A 12 -15.66 43.65 -6.77
CA LEU A 12 -15.55 44.55 -5.61
C LEU A 12 -14.61 44.01 -4.54
N VAL A 13 -13.39 44.55 -4.64
CA VAL A 13 -12.36 44.66 -3.62
C VAL A 13 -12.96 45.18 -2.31
N ALA A 14 -12.69 44.50 -1.19
CA ALA A 14 -12.74 45.11 0.13
C ALA A 14 -11.52 44.65 0.93
N ALA A 15 -10.53 45.54 0.98
CA ALA A 15 -9.40 45.48 1.88
C ALA A 15 -9.88 45.77 3.30
N ALA A 16 -9.51 44.91 4.25
CA ALA A 16 -9.57 45.21 5.67
C ALA A 16 -8.17 44.95 6.25
N ALA A 17 -7.35 46.00 6.21
CA ALA A 17 -6.11 46.08 6.96
C ALA A 17 -6.45 46.40 8.41
N THR A 18 -6.38 45.41 9.29
CA THR A 18 -6.43 45.64 10.73
C THR A 18 -5.04 45.44 11.30
N LEU A 19 -4.38 46.57 11.54
CA LEU A 19 -3.23 46.70 12.42
C LEU A 19 -3.59 46.15 13.81
N LEU A 20 -2.90 45.09 14.26
CA LEU A 20 -2.77 44.82 15.68
C LEU A 20 -1.30 44.90 16.09
N ALA A 21 -1.09 45.74 17.10
CA ALA A 21 0.17 46.18 17.65
C ALA A 21 1.11 45.04 18.03
N LEU A 22 2.37 45.18 17.60
CA LEU A 22 3.51 44.49 18.19
C LEU A 22 3.73 45.00 19.62
N THR A 23 3.38 44.20 20.61
CA THR A 23 3.96 44.31 21.95
C THR A 23 5.19 43.39 22.03
N CYS A 24 6.36 43.99 21.83
CA CYS A 24 7.65 43.32 22.04
C CYS A 24 7.89 43.13 23.54
N THR A 25 7.31 42.09 24.14
CA THR A 25 7.66 41.67 25.50
C THR A 25 8.99 40.94 25.44
N SER A 26 10.07 41.68 25.73
CA SER A 26 11.42 41.14 25.92
C SER A 26 11.43 40.25 27.16
N SER A 27 11.24 38.95 26.95
CA SER A 27 11.36 37.94 27.99
C SER A 27 12.84 37.59 28.15
N ALA A 28 13.38 37.85 29.34
CA ALA A 28 14.76 37.57 29.72
C ALA A 28 15.15 36.09 29.47
N PRO A 29 16.43 35.81 29.14
CA PRO A 29 16.93 34.45 29.01
C PRO A 29 17.00 33.81 30.40
N SER A 30 15.93 33.15 30.81
CA SER A 30 15.97 32.19 31.92
C SER A 30 16.95 31.10 31.52
N GLY A 31 18.13 31.09 32.14
CA GLY A 31 19.12 30.02 32.04
C GLY A 31 18.48 28.70 32.45
N ARG A 32 17.87 28.03 31.48
CA ARG A 32 17.30 26.70 31.65
C ARG A 32 18.51 25.77 31.81
N PRO A 33 18.70 25.12 32.97
CA PRO A 33 19.75 24.13 33.10
C PRO A 33 19.58 23.14 31.95
N ALA A 34 20.67 22.89 31.21
CA ALA A 34 20.69 21.92 30.13
C ALA A 34 20.03 20.64 30.68
N PRO A 35 18.93 20.14 30.07
CA PRO A 35 18.32 18.91 30.54
C PRO A 35 19.45 17.89 30.55
N ALA A 36 19.75 17.36 31.74
CA ALA A 36 20.76 16.33 31.91
C ALA A 36 20.45 15.30 30.84
N SER A 37 21.40 15.10 29.91
CA SER A 37 21.31 14.10 28.86
C SER A 37 20.89 12.82 29.55
N THR A 38 19.62 12.49 29.42
CA THR A 38 19.09 11.24 29.94
C THR A 38 19.80 10.23 29.07
N GLU A 39 20.82 9.61 29.65
CA GLU A 39 21.59 8.54 29.07
C GLU A 39 20.56 7.60 28.45
N ALA A 40 20.53 7.59 27.11
CA ALA A 40 19.44 6.99 26.37
C ALA A 40 19.40 5.52 26.78
N SER A 41 18.37 5.15 27.55
CA SER A 41 18.18 3.79 28.03
C SER A 41 18.36 2.87 26.82
N PRO A 42 19.18 1.81 26.93
CA PRO A 42 19.44 0.92 25.80
C PRO A 42 18.11 0.51 25.17
N PRO A 43 17.98 0.55 23.83
CA PRO A 43 16.73 0.27 23.17
C PRO A 43 16.21 -1.08 23.67
N PRO A 44 14.89 -1.20 23.94
CA PRO A 44 14.33 -2.45 24.43
C PRO A 44 14.70 -3.59 23.47
N PRO A 45 14.96 -4.80 23.99
CA PRO A 45 15.26 -5.95 23.15
C PRO A 45 14.17 -6.12 22.09
N VAL A 46 14.60 -6.41 20.86
CA VAL A 46 13.68 -6.64 19.74
C VAL A 46 12.79 -7.81 20.11
N ALA A 47 11.47 -7.61 20.05
CA ALA A 47 10.49 -8.66 20.33
C ALA A 47 10.79 -9.88 19.43
N PRO A 48 10.87 -11.11 19.99
CA PRO A 48 11.31 -12.30 19.25
C PRO A 48 10.44 -12.60 18.01
N GLU A 49 9.19 -12.13 18.01
CA GLU A 49 8.23 -12.27 16.91
C GLU A 49 8.68 -11.52 15.64
N LEU A 50 9.37 -10.38 15.79
CA LEU A 50 9.91 -9.61 14.66
C LEU A 50 11.02 -10.35 13.91
N ALA A 51 11.71 -11.29 14.56
CA ALA A 51 12.71 -12.12 13.89
C ALA A 51 12.04 -13.21 13.03
N ARG A 52 10.85 -13.66 13.42
CA ARG A 52 10.07 -14.66 12.69
C ARG A 52 9.31 -14.05 11.53
N VAL A 53 8.84 -12.81 11.67
CA VAL A 53 8.06 -12.09 10.65
C VAL A 53 8.82 -10.87 10.15
N PRO A 54 9.81 -11.03 9.25
CA PRO A 54 10.61 -9.92 8.77
C PRO A 54 9.86 -8.93 7.87
N GLU A 55 8.75 -9.35 7.25
CA GLU A 55 8.01 -8.55 6.26
C GLU A 55 6.51 -8.87 6.29
N LEU A 56 5.68 -7.81 6.24
CA LEU A 56 4.25 -7.86 6.04
C LEU A 56 3.88 -6.95 4.86
N ALA A 57 2.96 -7.41 4.01
CA ALA A 57 2.49 -6.71 2.83
C ALA A 57 0.97 -6.74 2.75
N LEU A 58 0.37 -5.65 2.29
CA LEU A 58 -1.05 -5.54 1.98
C LEU A 58 -1.20 -4.94 0.58
N VAL A 59 -1.95 -5.59 -0.29
CA VAL A 59 -2.35 -5.07 -1.60
C VAL A 59 -3.86 -4.97 -1.63
N ARG A 60 -4.38 -3.79 -1.95
CA ARG A 60 -5.82 -3.56 -2.14
C ARG A 60 -6.11 -3.36 -3.62
N SER A 61 -6.95 -4.22 -4.17
CA SER A 61 -7.30 -4.25 -5.60
C SER A 61 -8.53 -3.38 -5.92
N PRO A 62 -8.71 -2.98 -7.20
CA PRO A 62 -9.90 -2.26 -7.62
C PRO A 62 -11.18 -3.07 -7.38
N CYS A 63 -12.28 -2.34 -7.15
CA CYS A 63 -13.64 -2.87 -7.23
C CYS A 63 -14.45 -2.01 -8.21
N ASN A 64 -15.72 -2.37 -8.47
CA ASN A 64 -16.62 -1.56 -9.30
C ASN A 64 -17.06 -0.29 -8.55
N GLY A 65 -16.19 0.71 -8.44
CA GLY A 65 -16.51 1.98 -7.81
C GLY A 65 -15.31 2.65 -7.17
N THR A 66 -15.40 2.92 -5.87
CA THR A 66 -14.47 3.80 -5.14
C THR A 66 -13.61 3.04 -4.14
N CYS A 67 -13.32 1.76 -4.37
CA CYS A 67 -12.46 1.02 -3.45
C CYS A 67 -11.04 1.56 -3.52
N PRO A 68 -10.37 1.75 -2.37
CA PRO A 68 -8.97 2.12 -2.33
C PRO A 68 -8.11 1.12 -3.10
N MET A 69 -7.19 1.63 -3.91
CA MET A 69 -6.15 0.86 -4.56
C MET A 69 -4.81 1.33 -4.06
N ASP A 70 -4.11 0.47 -3.36
CA ASP A 70 -2.74 0.72 -2.92
C ASP A 70 -2.00 -0.56 -2.52
N LEU A 71 -0.74 -0.36 -2.21
CA LEU A 71 0.15 -1.37 -1.66
C LEU A 71 0.88 -0.79 -0.45
N LEU A 72 0.96 -1.56 0.62
CA LEU A 72 1.77 -1.31 1.80
C LEU A 72 2.73 -2.48 2.02
N ILE A 73 4.01 -2.20 2.23
CA ILE A 73 4.98 -3.16 2.77
C ILE A 73 5.55 -2.56 4.04
N VAL A 74 5.62 -3.33 5.12
CA VAL A 74 6.28 -2.96 6.37
C VAL A 74 7.24 -4.07 6.80
N ARG A 75 8.43 -3.67 7.22
CA ARG A 75 9.51 -4.58 7.62
C ARG A 75 9.75 -4.53 9.12
N ALA A 76 10.38 -5.56 9.66
CA ALA A 76 10.63 -5.71 11.10
C ALA A 76 11.49 -4.61 11.73
N ASP A 77 12.30 -3.90 10.93
CA ASP A 77 13.07 -2.74 11.37
C ASP A 77 12.21 -1.47 11.51
N GLY A 78 10.97 -1.49 11.03
CA GLY A 78 10.05 -0.37 10.99
C GLY A 78 10.05 0.39 9.67
N SER A 79 10.93 0.07 8.72
CA SER A 79 10.87 0.66 7.39
C SER A 79 9.56 0.26 6.69
N ALA A 80 8.96 1.22 5.99
CA ALA A 80 7.71 1.02 5.28
C ALA A 80 7.78 1.60 3.87
N LEU A 81 7.16 0.90 2.93
CA LEU A 81 6.94 1.34 1.56
C LEU A 81 5.44 1.42 1.32
N TYR A 82 5.00 2.49 0.68
CA TYR A 82 3.60 2.69 0.33
C TYR A 82 3.47 3.17 -1.11
N TRP A 83 2.53 2.58 -1.83
CA TRP A 83 2.18 3.00 -3.17
C TRP A 83 0.68 3.20 -3.28
N GLY A 84 0.25 4.45 -3.28
CA GLY A 84 -1.14 4.82 -3.49
C GLY A 84 -1.48 4.96 -4.97
N LEU A 85 -2.55 4.30 -5.43
CA LEU A 85 -2.95 4.32 -6.84
C LEU A 85 -4.21 5.14 -7.08
N GLU A 86 -5.34 4.74 -6.49
CA GLU A 86 -6.66 5.33 -6.72
C GLU A 86 -7.52 5.26 -5.46
N HIS A 87 -8.43 6.22 -5.29
CA HIS A 87 -9.36 6.30 -4.14
C HIS A 87 -8.67 6.22 -2.76
N VAL A 88 -7.43 6.71 -2.67
CA VAL A 88 -6.63 6.79 -1.46
C VAL A 88 -6.27 8.23 -1.14
N GLU A 89 -6.00 8.52 0.13
CA GLU A 89 -5.63 9.86 0.60
C GLU A 89 -4.29 10.34 0.01
N ARG A 90 -3.34 9.41 -0.16
CA ARG A 90 -1.98 9.68 -0.65
C ARG A 90 -1.80 8.91 -1.95
N VAL A 91 -1.58 9.60 -3.07
CA VAL A 91 -1.32 8.97 -4.38
C VAL A 91 0.15 9.13 -4.72
N GLY A 92 0.79 8.06 -5.20
CA GLY A 92 2.22 8.01 -5.51
C GLY A 92 2.98 7.07 -4.59
N ALA A 93 4.31 7.08 -4.73
CA ALA A 93 5.22 6.27 -3.95
C ALA A 93 5.78 7.03 -2.74
N TYR A 94 5.84 6.35 -1.60
CA TYR A 94 6.29 6.91 -0.34
C TYR A 94 7.16 5.88 0.41
N THR A 95 8.19 6.39 1.07
CA THR A 95 8.92 5.66 2.11
C THR A 95 8.49 6.21 3.46
N GLY A 96 8.62 5.39 4.50
CA GLY A 96 8.26 5.84 5.84
C GLY A 96 8.83 4.97 6.92
N TRP A 97 8.59 5.40 8.16
CA TRP A 97 8.98 4.67 9.35
C TRP A 97 7.75 4.42 10.24
N ALA A 98 7.36 3.16 10.32
CA ALA A 98 6.35 2.69 11.24
C ALA A 98 6.95 2.59 12.67
N PRO A 99 6.18 2.97 13.71
CA PRO A 99 6.61 2.73 15.08
C PRO A 99 6.86 1.24 15.31
N ARG A 100 8.09 0.87 15.66
CA ARG A 100 8.51 -0.54 15.80
C ARG A 100 7.64 -1.37 16.74
N HIS A 101 7.08 -0.75 17.79
CA HIS A 101 6.16 -1.44 18.69
C HIS A 101 4.87 -1.87 18.00
N LEU A 102 4.34 -1.07 17.06
CA LEU A 102 3.17 -1.45 16.27
C LEU A 102 3.50 -2.60 15.32
N VAL A 103 4.66 -2.54 14.66
CA VAL A 103 5.12 -3.66 13.80
C VAL A 103 5.29 -4.94 14.61
N GLY A 104 5.84 -4.84 15.83
CA GLY A 104 5.94 -5.96 16.77
C GLY A 104 4.58 -6.54 17.13
N THR A 105 3.57 -5.69 17.40
CA THR A 105 2.20 -6.16 17.65
C THR A 105 1.59 -6.88 16.44
N LEU A 106 1.84 -6.40 15.22
CA LEU A 106 1.36 -7.07 14.00
C LEU A 106 2.06 -8.43 13.80
N ALA A 107 3.38 -8.50 13.99
CA ALA A 107 4.15 -9.73 13.91
C ALA A 107 3.71 -10.76 14.97
N ALA A 108 3.43 -10.30 16.19
CA ALA A 108 2.92 -11.16 17.25
C ALA A 108 1.58 -11.79 16.87
N ARG A 109 0.63 -11.00 16.32
CA ARG A 109 -0.66 -11.53 15.84
C ARG A 109 -0.49 -12.60 14.76
N VAL A 110 0.41 -12.39 13.81
CA VAL A 110 0.68 -13.37 12.74
C VAL A 110 1.10 -14.73 13.32
N VAL A 111 1.91 -14.71 14.38
CA VAL A 111 2.37 -15.91 15.08
C VAL A 111 1.28 -16.50 15.97
N GLU A 112 0.62 -15.67 16.79
CA GLU A 112 -0.41 -16.08 17.76
C GLU A 112 -1.67 -16.64 17.09
N ASP A 113 -2.08 -16.05 15.97
CA ASP A 113 -3.26 -16.46 15.21
C ASP A 113 -2.96 -17.59 14.21
N GLU A 114 -1.72 -18.10 14.19
CA GLU A 114 -1.27 -19.18 13.31
C GLU A 114 -1.63 -18.94 11.84
N LEU A 115 -1.49 -17.70 11.34
CA LEU A 115 -1.98 -17.31 10.01
C LEU A 115 -1.43 -18.15 8.86
N ALA A 116 -0.23 -18.72 9.01
CA ALA A 116 0.38 -19.62 8.03
C ALA A 116 -0.37 -20.96 7.86
N THR A 117 -1.24 -21.32 8.81
CA THR A 117 -2.06 -22.55 8.78
C THR A 117 -3.42 -22.34 8.13
N LEU A 118 -3.79 -21.09 7.87
CA LEU A 118 -5.08 -20.72 7.30
C LEU A 118 -5.11 -20.97 5.79
N ASP A 119 -6.32 -21.01 5.23
CA ASP A 119 -6.52 -21.14 3.78
C ASP A 119 -5.93 -19.93 3.05
N LEU A 120 -5.32 -20.18 1.90
CA LEU A 120 -4.67 -19.13 1.10
C LEU A 120 -5.68 -18.28 0.31
N ILE A 121 -6.92 -18.77 0.13
CA ILE A 121 -7.93 -18.12 -0.70
C ILE A 121 -9.28 -18.16 0.02
N TYR A 122 -9.78 -16.97 0.33
CA TYR A 122 -11.12 -16.74 0.84
C TYR A 122 -11.93 -16.00 -0.22
N ASP A 123 -12.90 -16.68 -0.80
CA ASP A 123 -13.74 -16.13 -1.87
C ASP A 123 -15.20 -15.96 -1.43
N SER A 124 -15.90 -15.05 -2.09
CA SER A 124 -17.33 -14.82 -1.88
C SER A 124 -18.09 -14.99 -3.19
N ARG A 125 -19.41 -15.17 -3.10
CA ARG A 125 -20.28 -15.20 -4.30
C ARG A 125 -20.33 -13.86 -5.04
N ARG A 126 -19.84 -12.76 -4.44
CA ARG A 126 -19.82 -11.43 -5.06
C ARG A 126 -18.53 -11.27 -5.87
N THR A 127 -18.66 -11.37 -7.18
CA THR A 127 -17.54 -11.27 -8.13
C THR A 127 -16.91 -9.87 -8.24
N HIS A 128 -17.64 -8.83 -7.85
CA HIS A 128 -17.22 -7.42 -7.99
C HIS A 128 -16.82 -6.76 -6.66
N GLY A 129 -16.64 -7.54 -5.59
CA GLY A 129 -16.14 -7.04 -4.32
C GLY A 129 -14.64 -6.73 -4.37
N PRO A 130 -14.12 -5.90 -3.43
CA PRO A 130 -12.69 -5.67 -3.29
C PRO A 130 -11.96 -6.99 -2.99
N ILE A 131 -10.73 -7.12 -3.48
CA ILE A 131 -9.82 -8.18 -3.04
C ILE A 131 -8.69 -7.53 -2.27
N ASP A 132 -8.54 -7.93 -1.01
CA ASP A 132 -7.37 -7.64 -0.20
C ASP A 132 -6.42 -8.84 -0.31
N THR A 133 -5.16 -8.60 -0.64
CA THR A 133 -4.12 -9.64 -0.64
C THR A 133 -3.11 -9.32 0.45
N LEU A 134 -3.04 -10.19 1.44
CA LEU A 134 -2.10 -10.12 2.53
C LEU A 134 -0.89 -11.00 2.18
N GLY A 135 0.30 -10.41 2.15
CA GLY A 135 1.57 -11.12 2.05
C GLY A 135 2.28 -11.10 3.40
N LEU A 136 2.91 -12.20 3.78
CA LEU A 136 3.79 -12.25 4.94
C LEU A 136 4.97 -13.16 4.69
N VAL A 137 6.12 -12.83 5.26
CA VAL A 137 7.26 -13.74 5.35
C VAL A 137 7.29 -14.26 6.79
N LEU A 138 7.18 -15.56 6.99
CA LEU A 138 7.23 -16.21 8.30
C LEU A 138 8.31 -17.29 8.28
N ASP A 139 9.27 -17.19 9.19
CA ASP A 139 10.39 -18.13 9.33
C ASP A 139 11.14 -18.39 7.99
N GLY A 140 11.19 -17.35 7.13
CA GLY A 140 11.82 -17.39 5.81
C GLY A 140 10.92 -17.89 4.68
N GLU A 141 9.72 -18.37 4.97
CA GLU A 141 8.72 -18.80 3.98
C GLU A 141 7.73 -17.68 3.68
N ARG A 142 7.37 -17.53 2.40
CA ARG A 142 6.41 -16.51 1.95
C ARG A 142 5.01 -17.13 1.89
N HIS A 143 4.05 -16.48 2.55
CA HIS A 143 2.64 -16.83 2.50
C HIS A 143 1.84 -15.68 1.89
N VAL A 144 0.82 -16.03 1.09
CA VAL A 144 -0.07 -15.09 0.43
C VAL A 144 -1.51 -15.52 0.69
N ILE A 145 -2.29 -14.65 1.33
CA ILE A 145 -3.70 -14.87 1.66
C ILE A 145 -4.53 -13.88 0.85
N LYS A 146 -5.44 -14.39 0.01
CA LYS A 146 -6.38 -13.58 -0.78
C LYS A 146 -7.74 -13.56 -0.10
N ASN A 147 -8.30 -12.37 0.06
CA ASN A 147 -9.58 -12.15 0.73
C ASN A 147 -10.51 -11.32 -0.15
N ARG A 148 -11.44 -11.98 -0.86
CA ARG A 148 -12.47 -11.29 -1.64
C ARG A 148 -13.64 -10.91 -0.74
N ASP A 149 -14.07 -9.65 -0.83
CA ASP A 149 -15.29 -9.13 -0.19
C ASP A 149 -15.34 -9.42 1.33
N ARG A 150 -14.16 -9.44 1.97
CA ARG A 150 -14.01 -9.72 3.41
C ARG A 150 -14.60 -11.08 3.82
N ALA A 151 -14.43 -12.11 2.98
CA ALA A 151 -14.84 -13.48 3.27
C ALA A 151 -13.91 -14.22 4.25
N ALA A 152 -12.69 -13.71 4.48
CA ALA A 152 -11.71 -14.33 5.36
C ALA A 152 -12.15 -14.33 6.84
N PRO A 153 -11.65 -15.28 7.65
CA PRO A 153 -11.96 -15.35 9.08
C PRO A 153 -11.39 -14.14 9.84
N GLU A 154 -11.87 -13.98 11.08
CA GLU A 154 -11.56 -12.83 11.93
C GLU A 154 -10.05 -12.51 12.04
N PRO A 155 -9.13 -13.48 12.19
CA PRO A 155 -7.71 -13.17 12.29
C PRO A 155 -7.15 -12.44 11.06
N VAL A 156 -7.53 -12.88 9.86
CA VAL A 156 -7.12 -12.26 8.60
C VAL A 156 -7.73 -10.87 8.45
N ALA A 157 -9.02 -10.73 8.80
CA ALA A 157 -9.72 -9.44 8.74
C ALA A 157 -9.10 -8.42 9.72
N SER A 158 -8.86 -8.83 10.96
CA SER A 158 -8.27 -8.01 12.03
C SER A 158 -6.85 -7.56 11.69
N LEU A 159 -6.02 -8.44 11.11
CA LEU A 159 -4.69 -8.05 10.64
C LEU A 159 -4.74 -7.07 9.46
N THR A 160 -5.66 -7.29 8.51
CA THR A 160 -5.87 -6.39 7.36
C THR A 160 -6.26 -4.99 7.85
N GLU A 161 -7.22 -4.89 8.77
CA GLU A 161 -7.64 -3.62 9.35
C GLU A 161 -6.51 -2.95 10.14
N ALA A 162 -5.70 -3.73 10.87
CA ALA A 162 -4.57 -3.21 11.61
C ALA A 162 -3.46 -2.65 10.69
N LEU A 163 -3.20 -3.29 9.55
CA LEU A 163 -2.29 -2.78 8.51
C LEU A 163 -2.82 -1.50 7.86
N VAL A 164 -4.13 -1.42 7.58
CA VAL A 164 -4.76 -0.18 7.10
C VAL A 164 -4.65 0.92 8.16
N GLY A 165 -4.87 0.60 9.44
CA GLY A 165 -4.71 1.52 10.56
C GLY A 165 -3.27 2.02 10.70
N LEU A 166 -2.28 1.17 10.39
CA LEU A 166 -0.86 1.54 10.41
C LEU A 166 -0.58 2.73 9.46
N LEU A 167 -1.24 2.80 8.30
CA LEU A 167 -1.05 3.88 7.32
C LEU A 167 -1.19 5.29 7.92
N ALA A 168 -2.10 5.45 8.88
CA ALA A 168 -2.35 6.73 9.56
C ALA A 168 -1.28 7.09 10.59
N GLY A 169 -0.56 6.08 11.11
CA GLY A 169 0.49 6.25 12.13
C GLY A 169 1.91 6.36 11.57
N VAL A 170 2.10 6.08 10.28
CA VAL A 170 3.42 6.20 9.64
C VAL A 170 3.69 7.64 9.23
N ARG A 171 4.91 8.10 9.50
CA ARG A 171 5.45 9.32 8.89
C ARG A 171 5.95 8.98 7.49
N TRP A 172 5.29 9.53 6.49
CA TRP A 172 5.60 9.32 5.08
C TRP A 172 6.44 10.45 4.52
N ASP A 173 7.54 10.08 3.86
CA ASP A 173 8.35 10.96 3.04
C ASP A 173 8.11 10.58 1.56
N PRO A 174 7.72 11.55 0.70
CA PRO A 174 7.48 11.25 -0.70
C PRO A 174 8.79 10.78 -1.33
N GLU A 175 8.75 9.63 -2.00
CA GLU A 175 9.90 9.16 -2.74
C GLU A 175 9.91 9.88 -4.10
N PRO A 176 11.00 10.58 -4.46
CA PRO A 176 11.06 11.26 -5.75
C PRO A 176 10.87 10.23 -6.86
N LEU A 177 9.84 10.42 -7.68
CA LEU A 177 9.58 9.57 -8.85
C LEU A 177 10.84 9.36 -9.70
N ALA A 178 11.69 10.40 -9.79
CA ALA A 178 12.98 10.38 -10.49
C ALA A 178 13.99 9.31 -10.00
N GLU A 179 13.92 8.89 -8.73
CA GLU A 179 14.81 7.84 -8.17
C GLU A 179 14.28 6.44 -8.44
N LEU A 180 12.95 6.30 -8.44
CA LEU A 180 12.26 5.10 -8.88
C LEU A 180 12.38 4.92 -10.40
N GLU A 181 12.47 6.04 -11.15
CA GLU A 181 12.65 6.19 -12.62
C GLU A 181 13.89 5.53 -13.25
N ARG A 182 14.73 4.83 -12.48
CA ARG A 182 15.90 4.12 -13.04
C ARG A 182 15.43 2.89 -13.86
N PRO A 183 15.59 2.90 -15.21
CA PRO A 183 15.05 1.85 -16.09
C PRO A 183 15.67 0.47 -15.87
N ASP A 184 16.80 0.42 -15.17
CA ASP A 184 17.71 -0.72 -15.14
C ASP A 184 17.43 -1.69 -13.99
N ALA A 185 16.34 -1.50 -13.23
CA ALA A 185 15.96 -2.40 -12.13
C ALA A 185 15.49 -3.77 -12.69
N PRO A 186 16.30 -4.84 -12.56
CA PRO A 186 16.07 -6.10 -13.30
C PRO A 186 14.79 -6.85 -12.88
N ALA A 187 14.22 -6.56 -11.70
CA ALA A 187 12.98 -7.17 -11.26
C ALA A 187 11.73 -6.57 -11.92
N CYS A 188 11.73 -5.27 -12.27
CA CYS A 188 10.60 -4.69 -12.98
C CYS A 188 10.61 -5.02 -14.47
N ALA A 189 11.78 -5.30 -15.06
CA ALA A 189 11.84 -5.96 -16.36
C ALA A 189 11.14 -7.34 -16.33
N ARG A 190 11.35 -8.14 -15.28
CA ARG A 190 10.70 -9.45 -15.11
C ARG A 190 9.19 -9.36 -14.84
N LEU A 191 8.72 -8.39 -14.05
CA LEU A 191 7.27 -8.13 -13.92
C LEU A 191 6.67 -7.76 -15.27
N ARG A 192 7.30 -6.88 -16.04
CA ARG A 192 6.81 -6.46 -17.37
C ARG A 192 6.68 -7.66 -18.32
N GLU A 193 7.68 -8.53 -18.36
CA GLU A 193 7.66 -9.73 -19.19
C GLU A 193 6.56 -10.70 -18.74
N ARG A 194 6.42 -10.97 -17.43
CA ARG A 194 5.37 -11.84 -16.91
C ARG A 194 3.95 -11.29 -17.11
N VAL A 195 3.74 -9.98 -16.97
CA VAL A 195 2.42 -9.41 -17.25
C VAL A 195 2.14 -9.41 -18.75
N ALA A 196 3.13 -9.13 -19.59
CA ALA A 196 2.98 -9.23 -21.05
C ALA A 196 2.65 -10.67 -21.48
N ASP A 197 3.32 -11.67 -20.93
CA ASP A 197 3.05 -13.09 -21.19
C ASP A 197 1.68 -13.52 -20.67
N ALA A 198 1.33 -13.15 -19.44
CA ALA A 198 -0.01 -13.40 -18.90
C ALA A 198 -1.07 -12.76 -19.79
N CYS A 199 -0.84 -11.53 -20.24
CA CYS A 199 -1.75 -10.84 -21.14
C CYS A 199 -1.88 -11.48 -22.52
N THR A 200 -0.78 -11.98 -23.05
CA THR A 200 -0.76 -12.71 -24.32
C THR A 200 -1.53 -14.03 -24.20
N GLY A 201 -1.33 -14.76 -23.09
CA GLY A 201 -2.09 -15.97 -22.76
C GLY A 201 -3.59 -15.70 -22.65
N TYR A 202 -3.99 -14.65 -21.93
CA TYR A 202 -5.38 -14.25 -21.76
C TYR A 202 -6.03 -13.73 -23.05
N ALA A 203 -5.29 -13.05 -23.92
CA ALA A 203 -5.77 -12.62 -25.24
C ALA A 203 -6.06 -13.81 -26.18
N THR A 204 -5.39 -14.95 -25.97
CA THR A 204 -5.59 -16.18 -26.74
C THR A 204 -6.54 -17.20 -26.10
N GLY A 205 -7.02 -16.94 -24.88
CA GLY A 205 -7.89 -17.86 -24.10
C GLY A 205 -9.30 -17.31 -23.82
N ASP A 206 -10.12 -18.10 -23.12
CA ASP A 206 -11.55 -17.84 -22.87
C ASP A 206 -11.87 -16.61 -22.01
N TYR A 207 -10.89 -16.02 -21.32
CA TYR A 207 -11.10 -14.89 -20.41
C TYR A 207 -11.10 -13.51 -21.12
N GLY A 208 -10.69 -13.47 -22.40
CA GLY A 208 -10.78 -12.29 -23.27
C GLY A 208 -9.88 -11.10 -22.88
N PRO A 209 -9.75 -10.11 -23.78
CA PRO A 209 -8.85 -8.95 -23.60
C PRO A 209 -9.23 -8.03 -22.42
N ALA A 210 -10.44 -8.16 -21.86
CA ALA A 210 -10.92 -7.35 -20.74
C ALA A 210 -10.17 -7.63 -19.42
N HIS A 211 -9.65 -8.86 -19.24
CA HIS A 211 -8.89 -9.19 -18.03
C HIS A 211 -7.54 -8.47 -18.00
N CYS A 212 -6.92 -8.26 -19.17
CA CYS A 212 -5.75 -7.40 -19.30
C CYS A 212 -6.02 -5.94 -19.00
N LEU A 213 -7.22 -5.42 -19.25
CA LEU A 213 -7.55 -4.02 -18.99
C LEU A 213 -7.66 -3.70 -17.50
N LEU A 214 -7.86 -4.69 -16.63
CA LEU A 214 -7.76 -4.52 -15.18
C LEU A 214 -6.30 -4.36 -14.73
N TYR A 215 -5.37 -5.00 -15.44
CA TYR A 215 -3.94 -4.89 -15.20
C TYR A 215 -3.28 -3.77 -16.01
N ALA A 216 -3.91 -3.31 -17.09
CA ALA A 216 -3.36 -2.32 -17.98
C ALA A 216 -3.01 -1.01 -17.25
N PRO A 217 -3.80 -0.45 -16.33
CA PRO A 217 -3.38 0.73 -15.56
C PRO A 217 -2.18 0.45 -14.64
N LEU A 218 -2.06 -0.78 -14.12
CA LEU A 218 -0.93 -1.19 -13.28
C LEU A 218 0.33 -1.38 -14.11
N VAL A 219 0.22 -2.02 -15.27
CA VAL A 219 1.28 -2.24 -16.26
C VAL A 219 1.69 -0.95 -16.93
N ASP A 220 0.74 -0.10 -17.29
CA ASP A 220 0.96 1.21 -17.90
C ASP A 220 1.60 2.15 -16.90
N ARG A 221 1.19 2.12 -15.61
CA ARG A 221 1.92 2.79 -14.54
C ARG A 221 3.30 2.17 -14.31
N VAL A 222 3.48 0.84 -14.28
CA VAL A 222 4.81 0.20 -14.19
C VAL A 222 5.70 0.55 -15.41
N ASN A 223 5.11 0.72 -16.59
CA ASN A 223 5.80 1.04 -17.84
C ASN A 223 6.20 2.52 -17.92
N HIS A 224 5.37 3.42 -17.38
CA HIS A 224 5.61 4.87 -17.39
C HIS A 224 6.15 5.41 -16.06
N ASN A 225 6.22 4.57 -15.03
CA ASN A 225 6.58 4.91 -13.67
C ASN A 225 7.22 3.66 -13.02
N PRO A 226 8.54 3.46 -13.18
CA PRO A 226 9.20 2.28 -12.67
C PRO A 226 9.12 2.23 -11.15
N VAL A 227 9.12 1.01 -10.67
CA VAL A 227 8.68 0.61 -9.35
C VAL A 227 9.87 -0.08 -8.68
N ALA A 228 9.91 -0.15 -7.35
CA ALA A 228 10.95 -0.93 -6.68
C ALA A 228 10.85 -2.43 -7.08
N PRO A 229 11.98 -3.12 -7.31
CA PRO A 229 12.06 -4.56 -7.55
C PRO A 229 11.18 -5.44 -6.70
N GLU A 230 11.15 -5.18 -5.40
CA GLU A 230 10.38 -5.98 -4.44
C GLU A 230 8.87 -5.77 -4.63
N LEU A 231 8.45 -4.58 -5.07
CA LEU A 231 7.07 -4.30 -5.43
C LEU A 231 6.64 -5.08 -6.67
N CYS A 232 7.56 -5.17 -7.62
CA CYS A 232 7.31 -5.85 -8.88
C CYS A 232 7.04 -7.35 -8.65
N GLU A 233 7.83 -8.02 -7.80
CA GLU A 233 7.60 -9.43 -7.43
C GLU A 233 6.33 -9.60 -6.57
N ALA A 234 6.10 -8.74 -5.58
CA ALA A 234 4.90 -8.80 -4.74
C ALA A 234 3.61 -8.63 -5.55
N LEU A 235 3.60 -7.72 -6.54
CA LEU A 235 2.47 -7.55 -7.45
C LEU A 235 2.27 -8.78 -8.33
N VAL A 236 3.33 -9.35 -8.93
CA VAL A 236 3.21 -10.59 -9.73
C VAL A 236 2.57 -11.72 -8.93
N ASP A 237 3.07 -11.95 -7.71
CA ASP A 237 2.62 -13.06 -6.88
C ASP A 237 1.19 -12.84 -6.36
N SER A 238 0.85 -11.59 -6.00
CA SER A 238 -0.51 -11.25 -5.56
C SER A 238 -1.58 -11.48 -6.63
N TYR A 239 -1.23 -11.25 -7.90
CA TYR A 239 -2.19 -11.36 -9.00
C TYR A 239 -2.36 -12.78 -9.54
N ASP A 240 -1.61 -13.78 -9.04
CA ASP A 240 -1.55 -15.14 -9.61
C ASP A 240 -1.64 -15.11 -11.13
N LEU A 241 -0.64 -14.48 -11.74
CA LEU A 241 -0.53 -14.37 -13.19
C LEU A 241 -0.16 -15.71 -13.86
N SER A 242 -0.24 -16.83 -13.13
CA SER A 242 -0.06 -18.16 -13.69
C SER A 242 -1.18 -18.42 -14.69
N PRO A 243 -0.88 -18.89 -15.91
CA PRO A 243 -1.94 -19.31 -16.81
C PRO A 243 -2.76 -20.41 -16.12
N PRO A 244 -4.10 -20.39 -16.22
CA PRO A 244 -4.93 -21.44 -15.64
C PRO A 244 -4.46 -22.78 -16.19
N THR A 245 -4.20 -23.75 -15.30
CA THR A 245 -3.76 -25.09 -15.70
C THR A 245 -4.81 -25.69 -16.62
N PRO A 246 -4.50 -25.95 -17.91
CA PRO A 246 -5.49 -26.50 -18.83
C PRO A 246 -5.91 -27.89 -18.32
N GLY A 247 -7.18 -28.02 -17.93
CA GLY A 247 -7.75 -29.29 -17.42
C GLY A 247 -8.20 -29.31 -15.97
N ALA A 248 -8.08 -28.21 -15.21
CA ALA A 248 -8.79 -28.06 -13.94
C ALA A 248 -10.29 -27.87 -14.22
N GLY A 249 -11.00 -28.98 -14.44
CA GLY A 249 -12.44 -28.98 -14.65
C GLY A 249 -13.15 -28.32 -13.45
N VAL A 250 -13.98 -27.33 -13.74
CA VAL A 250 -14.96 -26.81 -12.78
C VAL A 250 -15.86 -27.99 -12.42
N GLY A 251 -15.64 -28.56 -11.23
CA GLY A 251 -16.53 -29.58 -10.67
C GLY A 251 -17.93 -28.99 -10.58
N ALA A 252 -18.88 -29.65 -11.24
CA ALA A 252 -20.30 -29.30 -11.24
C ALA A 252 -20.94 -29.45 -9.86
#